data_AF-A0A350IN78-F1
#
_entry.id   AF-A0A350IN78-F1
#
_cell.length_a   1.000
_cell.length_b   1.000
_cell.length_c   1.000
_cell.angle_alpha   90.00
_cell.angle_beta   90.00
_cell.angle_gamma   90.00
#
_symmetry.space_group_name_H-M   'P 1'
#
loop_
_entity.id
_entity.type
_entity.pdbx_description
1 polymer ?
#
loop_
_entity_poly.entity_id
_entity_poly.type
_entity_poly.pdbx_seq_one_letter_code
_entity_poly.pdbx_strand_id
1 'polypeptide(L)'
;MSKRIYKELIKFAIMAPSGHNTQPWKFVLHENEIQIHPDYSRMLPVVDTDNHALWISLGCALENLVIAATNFNKKSEVSIHVENESLKFIRVKLTPSSTTDRDDLFDYIEKRQSTRSKYSGKKIPEQDLKILRNSFDFQGVSARLFGQNEFQLLEPFIIEGSDRQFRNKKFVTELIQWCRFSGKEAKGRRDGLWTELLGLPN
;
A
#
# COMPACT_ATOMS: atom_id res chain seq x y z
N MET A 1 -24.25 1.62 11.90
CA MET A 1 -23.30 0.48 12.08
C MET A 1 -22.64 0.56 13.47
N SER A 2 -22.24 -0.56 14.10
CA SER A 2 -21.62 -0.49 15.44
C SER A 2 -20.20 0.08 15.39
N LYS A 3 -19.82 0.87 16.40
CA LYS A 3 -18.47 1.45 16.55
C LYS A 3 -17.35 0.40 16.52
N ARG A 4 -17.67 -0.84 16.91
CA ARG A 4 -16.75 -1.99 16.89
C ARG A 4 -16.37 -2.37 15.45
N ILE A 5 -17.35 -2.46 14.54
CA ILE A 5 -17.08 -2.86 13.14
C ILE A 5 -16.16 -1.85 12.47
N TYR A 6 -16.40 -0.54 12.63
CA TYR A 6 -15.51 0.49 12.08
C TYR A 6 -14.06 0.35 12.54
N LYS A 7 -13.83 0.05 13.82
CA LYS A 7 -12.48 -0.14 14.34
C LYS A 7 -11.79 -1.35 13.73
N GLU A 8 -12.50 -2.46 13.54
CA GLU A 8 -11.94 -3.64 12.89
C GLU A 8 -11.61 -3.36 11.41
N LEU A 9 -12.51 -2.69 10.68
CA LEU A 9 -12.23 -2.30 9.28
C LEU A 9 -10.99 -1.42 9.18
N ILE A 10 -10.85 -0.41 10.05
CA ILE A 10 -9.66 0.43 10.09
C ILE A 10 -8.42 -0.39 10.46
N LYS A 11 -8.52 -1.34 11.40
CA LYS A 11 -7.41 -2.22 11.78
C LYS A 11 -6.85 -2.98 10.58
N PHE A 12 -7.71 -3.50 9.70
CA PHE A 12 -7.26 -4.15 8.46
C PHE A 12 -6.75 -3.14 7.42
N ALA A 13 -7.41 -1.99 7.29
CA ALA A 13 -7.01 -0.93 6.36
C ALA A 13 -5.57 -0.46 6.62
N ILE A 14 -5.18 -0.26 7.88
CA ILE A 14 -3.83 0.22 8.25
C ILE A 14 -2.71 -0.81 8.03
N MET A 15 -3.03 -2.06 7.70
CA MET A 15 -2.04 -3.08 7.33
C MET A 15 -1.58 -2.96 5.86
N ALA A 16 -2.15 -2.01 5.13
CA ALA A 16 -1.76 -1.69 3.78
C ALA A 16 -0.29 -1.23 3.71
N PRO A 17 0.42 -1.54 2.60
CA PRO A 17 1.72 -0.94 2.36
C PRO A 17 1.60 0.57 2.11
N SER A 18 2.67 1.31 2.41
CA SER A 18 2.81 2.72 2.05
C SER A 18 4.27 3.07 1.78
N GLY A 19 4.52 4.14 1.03
CA GLY A 19 5.87 4.66 0.79
C GLY A 19 6.61 4.86 2.11
N HIS A 20 7.82 4.31 2.25
CA HIS A 20 8.61 4.28 3.49
C HIS A 20 7.85 3.83 4.76
N ASN A 21 6.71 3.14 4.61
CA ASN A 21 5.80 2.83 5.70
C ASN A 21 5.32 4.08 6.48
N THR A 22 5.12 5.22 5.79
CA THR A 22 4.69 6.48 6.40
C THR A 22 3.25 6.45 6.93
N GLN A 23 2.42 5.56 6.37
CA GLN A 23 0.99 5.41 6.69
C GLN A 23 0.24 6.76 6.55
N PRO A 24 0.20 7.37 5.36
CA PRO A 24 -0.17 8.77 5.17
C PRO A 24 -1.70 8.96 5.09
N TRP A 25 -2.47 8.28 5.94
CA TRP A 25 -3.94 8.27 5.89
C TRP A 25 -4.56 8.70 7.22
N LYS A 26 -5.69 9.41 7.12
CA LYS A 26 -6.59 9.73 8.23
C LYS A 26 -7.98 9.21 7.92
N PHE A 27 -8.59 8.50 8.86
CA PHE A 27 -9.93 7.97 8.70
C PHE A 27 -10.95 8.85 9.44
N VAL A 28 -11.97 9.34 8.73
CA VAL A 28 -13.11 10.05 9.31
C VAL A 28 -14.34 9.14 9.22
N LEU A 29 -15.02 8.96 10.35
CA LEU A 29 -16.17 8.06 10.46
C LEU A 29 -17.47 8.87 10.43
N HIS A 30 -18.39 8.47 9.56
CA HIS A 30 -19.75 8.98 9.48
C HIS A 30 -20.75 7.84 9.61
N GLU A 31 -22.04 8.16 9.64
CA GLU A 31 -23.09 7.15 9.65
C GLU A 31 -23.05 6.33 8.35
N ASN A 32 -22.68 5.05 8.48
CA ASN A 32 -22.52 4.09 7.38
C ASN A 32 -21.46 4.48 6.33
N GLU A 33 -20.50 5.35 6.69
CA GLU A 33 -19.43 5.80 5.78
C GLU A 33 -18.08 5.89 6.50
N ILE A 34 -17.01 5.57 5.78
CA ILE A 34 -15.62 5.85 6.15
C ILE A 34 -15.01 6.70 5.05
N GLN A 35 -14.42 7.84 5.43
CA GLN A 35 -13.61 8.65 4.51
C GLN A 35 -12.12 8.41 4.80
N ILE A 36 -11.32 8.26 3.74
CA ILE A 36 -9.87 8.13 3.81
C ILE A 36 -9.27 9.42 3.24
N HIS A 37 -8.75 10.24 4.13
CA HIS A 37 -8.11 11.52 3.84
C HIS A 37 -6.60 11.37 3.77
N PRO A 38 -5.92 12.09 2.85
CA PRO A 38 -4.46 12.14 2.84
C PRO A 38 -3.94 12.88 4.07
N ASP A 39 -2.93 12.34 4.72
CA ASP A 39 -2.17 13.04 5.77
C ASP A 39 -0.90 13.63 5.18
N TYR A 40 -1.01 14.86 4.64
CA TYR A 40 0.14 15.57 4.06
C TYR A 40 1.25 15.88 5.07
N SER A 41 1.02 15.77 6.39
CA SER A 41 2.11 15.85 7.37
C SER A 41 3.07 14.66 7.32
N ARG A 42 2.67 13.58 6.64
CA ARG A 42 3.42 12.33 6.43
C ARG A 42 3.83 12.14 4.96
N MET A 43 3.75 13.19 4.15
CA MET A 43 4.20 13.16 2.76
C MET A 43 5.72 12.98 2.65
N LEU A 44 6.18 12.59 1.47
CA LEU A 44 7.58 12.36 1.14
C LEU A 44 8.02 13.39 0.08
N PRO A 45 8.28 14.65 0.46
CA PRO A 45 8.48 15.74 -0.48
C PRO A 45 9.69 15.59 -1.41
N VAL A 46 10.64 14.69 -1.12
CA VAL A 46 11.80 14.45 -1.99
C VAL A 46 11.59 13.27 -2.93
N VAL A 47 11.16 12.09 -2.42
CA VAL A 47 10.95 10.92 -3.29
C VAL A 47 9.60 10.92 -4.03
N ASP A 48 8.59 11.63 -3.51
CA ASP A 48 7.21 11.66 -4.02
C ASP A 48 6.73 13.11 -4.19
N THR A 49 7.40 13.87 -5.07
CA THR A 49 7.25 15.33 -5.19
C THR A 49 5.85 15.80 -5.58
N ASP A 50 5.08 14.95 -6.26
CA ASP A 50 3.71 15.20 -6.72
C ASP A 50 2.66 14.41 -5.90
N ASN A 51 3.08 13.73 -4.81
CA ASN A 51 2.24 12.94 -3.91
C ASN A 51 1.49 11.77 -4.57
N HIS A 52 1.91 11.28 -5.74
CA HIS A 52 1.22 10.16 -6.38
C HIS A 52 1.37 8.87 -5.56
N ALA A 53 2.54 8.61 -4.96
CA ALA A 53 2.76 7.42 -4.14
C ALA A 53 2.00 7.49 -2.80
N LEU A 54 1.78 8.69 -2.27
CA LEU A 54 0.86 8.92 -1.17
C LEU A 54 -0.56 8.46 -1.54
N TRP A 55 -1.08 8.86 -2.70
CA TRP A 55 -2.42 8.44 -3.15
C TRP A 55 -2.51 6.95 -3.46
N ILE A 56 -1.45 6.35 -4.01
CA ILE A 56 -1.34 4.88 -4.17
C ILE A 56 -1.45 4.20 -2.80
N SER A 57 -0.78 4.74 -1.77
CA SER A 57 -0.84 4.21 -0.40
C SER A 57 -2.27 4.26 0.17
N LEU A 58 -3.01 5.35 -0.07
CA LEU A 58 -4.44 5.44 0.29
C LEU A 58 -5.29 4.40 -0.45
N GLY A 59 -5.01 4.16 -1.73
CA GLY A 59 -5.65 3.11 -2.53
C GLY A 59 -5.40 1.71 -1.97
N CYS A 60 -4.19 1.43 -1.47
CA CYS A 60 -3.92 0.18 -0.79
C CYS A 60 -4.70 0.04 0.52
N ALA A 61 -4.84 1.11 1.30
CA ALA A 61 -5.65 1.10 2.53
C ALA A 61 -7.15 0.92 2.23
N LEU A 62 -7.64 1.55 1.14
CA LEU A 62 -8.98 1.36 0.62
C LEU A 62 -9.24 -0.11 0.26
N GLU A 63 -8.34 -0.75 -0.49
CA GLU A 63 -8.52 -2.13 -0.94
C GLU A 63 -8.63 -3.09 0.26
N ASN A 64 -7.70 -2.97 1.23
CA ASN A 64 -7.79 -3.74 2.47
C ASN A 64 -9.12 -3.52 3.20
N LEU A 65 -9.63 -2.29 3.23
CA LEU A 65 -10.89 -1.95 3.88
C LEU A 65 -12.08 -2.59 3.13
N VAL A 66 -12.09 -2.56 1.80
CA VAL A 66 -13.14 -3.15 0.96
C VAL A 66 -13.15 -4.67 1.11
N ILE A 67 -11.99 -5.33 1.04
CA ILE A 67 -11.86 -6.78 1.30
C ILE A 67 -12.35 -7.08 2.72
N ALA A 68 -11.92 -6.32 3.73
CA ALA A 68 -12.33 -6.52 5.11
C ALA A 68 -13.84 -6.35 5.33
N ALA A 69 -14.49 -5.43 4.61
CA ALA A 69 -15.92 -5.17 4.71
C ALA A 69 -16.76 -6.41 4.38
N THR A 70 -16.33 -7.24 3.42
CA THR A 70 -17.03 -8.48 3.05
C THR A 70 -17.15 -9.45 4.22
N ASN A 71 -16.09 -9.59 5.04
CA ASN A 71 -16.06 -10.43 6.23
C ASN A 71 -17.05 -9.98 7.33
N PHE A 72 -17.56 -8.74 7.25
CA PHE A 72 -18.59 -8.20 8.14
C PHE A 72 -19.96 -8.07 7.47
N ASN A 73 -20.19 -8.81 6.36
CA ASN A 73 -21.43 -8.77 5.57
C ASN A 73 -21.79 -7.34 5.13
N LYS A 74 -20.78 -6.59 4.67
CA LYS A 74 -20.93 -5.23 4.15
C LYS A 74 -20.53 -5.18 2.69
N LYS A 75 -21.36 -4.49 1.90
CA LYS A 75 -21.00 -4.04 0.56
C LYS A 75 -20.43 -2.63 0.65
N SER A 76 -19.37 -2.39 -0.12
CA SER A 76 -18.69 -1.10 -0.22
C SER A 76 -19.05 -0.42 -1.53
N GLU A 77 -19.46 0.84 -1.46
CA GLU A 77 -19.58 1.75 -2.60
C GLU A 77 -18.51 2.82 -2.47
N VAL A 78 -17.60 2.86 -3.44
CA VAL A 78 -16.40 3.70 -3.41
C VAL A 78 -16.55 4.86 -4.38
N SER A 79 -16.18 6.06 -3.93
CA SER A 79 -16.11 7.24 -4.78
C SER A 79 -14.96 8.13 -4.34
N ILE A 80 -14.43 8.94 -5.26
CA ILE A 80 -13.44 9.97 -4.94
C ILE A 80 -14.20 11.30 -4.85
N HIS A 81 -14.08 11.96 -3.70
CA HIS A 81 -14.58 13.32 -3.54
C HIS A 81 -13.46 14.30 -3.88
N VAL A 82 -13.76 15.28 -4.72
CA VAL A 82 -12.84 16.34 -5.13
C VAL A 82 -13.59 17.67 -5.07
N GLU A 83 -13.35 18.45 -4.02
CA GLU A 83 -13.78 19.85 -3.99
C GLU A 83 -12.66 20.77 -4.49
N ASN A 84 -11.43 20.51 -4.04
CA ASN A 84 -10.17 21.06 -4.54
C ASN A 84 -9.01 20.14 -4.10
N GLU A 85 -7.76 20.43 -4.48
CA GLU A 85 -6.59 19.60 -4.12
C GLU A 85 -6.39 19.40 -2.60
N SER A 86 -6.79 20.38 -1.78
CA SER A 86 -6.71 20.29 -0.32
C SER A 86 -7.89 19.57 0.33
N LEU A 87 -9.01 19.41 -0.40
CA LEU A 87 -10.24 18.75 0.02
C LEU A 87 -10.58 17.60 -0.94
N LYS A 88 -9.59 16.70 -1.08
CA LYS A 88 -9.69 15.46 -1.85
C LYS A 88 -9.60 14.28 -0.89
N PHE A 89 -10.53 13.33 -0.99
CA PHE A 89 -10.53 12.12 -0.16
C PHE A 89 -11.27 10.97 -0.85
N ILE A 90 -11.04 9.76 -0.37
CA ILE A 90 -11.77 8.56 -0.81
C ILE A 90 -12.95 8.35 0.13
N ARG A 91 -14.16 8.28 -0.41
CA ARG A 91 -15.38 7.95 0.33
C ARG A 91 -15.71 6.47 0.14
N VAL A 92 -15.96 5.78 1.26
CA VAL A 92 -16.44 4.40 1.29
C VAL A 92 -17.77 4.34 2.04
N LYS A 93 -18.86 4.19 1.30
CA LYS A 93 -20.20 3.97 1.87
C LYS A 93 -20.40 2.47 2.07
N LEU A 94 -20.85 2.08 3.26
CA LEU A 94 -20.96 0.69 3.68
C LEU A 94 -22.42 0.35 3.98
N THR A 95 -22.99 -0.57 3.21
CA THR A 95 -24.36 -1.05 3.42
C THR A 95 -24.38 -2.51 3.87
N PRO A 96 -25.32 -2.94 4.73
CA PRO A 96 -25.54 -4.36 4.99
C PRO A 96 -25.81 -5.11 3.68
N SER A 97 -25.21 -6.29 3.54
CA SER A 97 -25.44 -7.17 2.40
C SER A 97 -25.45 -8.61 2.88
N SER A 98 -26.58 -9.30 2.70
CA SER A 98 -26.73 -10.73 3.02
C SER A 98 -26.24 -11.65 1.91
N THR A 99 -25.84 -11.08 0.76
CA THR A 99 -25.42 -11.80 -0.44
C THR A 99 -23.97 -11.55 -0.80
N THR A 100 -23.25 -10.79 0.03
CA THR A 100 -21.82 -10.57 -0.18
C THR A 100 -21.08 -11.75 0.42
N ASP A 101 -20.54 -12.59 -0.44
CA ASP A 101 -19.60 -13.61 -0.02
C ASP A 101 -18.34 -12.95 0.55
N ARG A 102 -17.75 -13.62 1.54
CA ARG A 102 -16.47 -13.21 2.10
C ARG A 102 -15.40 -13.31 1.00
N ASP A 103 -14.62 -12.25 0.86
CA ASP A 103 -13.52 -12.22 -0.10
C ASP A 103 -12.41 -13.20 0.30
N ASP A 104 -11.97 -14.03 -0.65
CA ASP A 104 -10.93 -15.05 -0.45
C ASP A 104 -9.58 -14.45 -0.03
N LEU A 105 -9.34 -13.16 -0.31
CA LEU A 105 -8.10 -12.46 0.04
C LEU A 105 -8.09 -11.94 1.48
N PHE A 106 -9.19 -12.01 2.23
CA PHE A 106 -9.28 -11.48 3.59
C PHE A 106 -8.16 -11.99 4.51
N ASP A 107 -7.94 -13.31 4.52
CA ASP A 107 -6.92 -13.95 5.38
C ASP A 107 -5.48 -13.60 4.98
N TYR A 108 -5.27 -12.97 3.83
CA TYR A 108 -3.97 -12.57 3.34
C TYR A 108 -3.60 -11.13 3.73
N ILE A 109 -4.55 -10.32 4.18
CA ILE A 109 -4.27 -8.96 4.72
C ILE A 109 -3.24 -9.04 5.85
N GLU A 110 -3.41 -10.01 6.78
CA GLU A 110 -2.50 -10.17 7.93
C GLU A 110 -1.19 -10.88 7.58
N LYS A 111 -1.17 -11.65 6.49
CA LYS A 111 0.00 -12.45 6.07
C LYS A 111 0.95 -11.68 5.16
N ARG A 112 0.43 -10.72 4.39
CA ARG A 112 1.21 -9.98 3.38
C ARG A 112 2.37 -9.22 4.03
N GLN A 113 3.54 -9.34 3.43
CA GLN A 113 4.74 -8.61 3.83
C GLN A 113 5.46 -8.08 2.60
N SER A 114 6.31 -7.06 2.79
CA SER A 114 7.27 -6.61 1.78
C SER A 114 8.61 -7.26 2.09
N THR A 115 9.02 -8.25 1.30
CA THR A 115 10.32 -8.92 1.46
C THR A 115 11.35 -8.35 0.50
N ARG A 116 12.55 -8.07 1.03
CA ARG A 116 13.73 -7.65 0.27
C ARG A 116 14.81 -8.74 0.22
N SER A 117 14.48 -9.93 0.68
CA SER A 117 15.37 -11.08 0.64
C SER A 117 15.50 -11.63 -0.79
N LYS A 118 16.60 -12.34 -1.05
CA LYS A 118 16.79 -13.08 -2.29
C LYS A 118 15.68 -14.14 -2.45
N TYR A 119 14.95 -14.06 -3.55
CA TYR A 119 13.94 -15.06 -3.92
C TYR A 119 14.61 -16.37 -4.38
N SER A 120 13.88 -17.49 -4.34
CA SER A 120 14.41 -18.83 -4.62
C SER A 120 14.94 -19.05 -6.05
N GLY A 121 14.62 -18.16 -7.00
CA GLY A 121 14.98 -18.29 -8.41
C GLY A 121 14.22 -19.39 -9.16
N LYS A 122 13.28 -20.08 -8.50
CA LYS A 122 12.41 -21.08 -9.16
C LYS A 122 11.51 -20.39 -10.18
N LYS A 123 11.36 -21.00 -11.35
CA LYS A 123 10.40 -20.54 -12.37
C LYS A 123 8.98 -20.65 -11.81
N ILE A 124 8.19 -19.60 -12.03
CA ILE A 124 6.76 -19.60 -11.73
C ILE A 124 6.06 -20.44 -12.82
N PRO A 125 5.14 -21.36 -12.47
CA PRO A 125 4.36 -22.10 -13.46
C PRO A 125 3.62 -21.15 -14.41
N GLU A 126 3.60 -21.48 -15.71
CA GLU A 126 2.95 -20.62 -16.72
C GLU A 126 1.45 -20.45 -16.46
N GLN A 127 0.80 -21.45 -15.87
CA GLN A 127 -0.60 -21.38 -15.45
C GLN A 127 -0.83 -20.26 -14.43
N ASP A 128 0.05 -20.11 -13.45
CA ASP A 128 -0.05 -19.07 -12.43
C ASP A 128 0.21 -17.69 -13.04
N LEU A 129 1.18 -17.58 -13.96
CA LEU A 129 1.42 -16.34 -14.70
C LEU A 129 0.21 -15.95 -15.56
N LYS A 130 -0.48 -16.91 -16.17
CA LYS A 130 -1.71 -16.66 -16.92
C LYS A 130 -2.84 -16.18 -16.01
N ILE A 131 -3.01 -16.79 -14.83
CA ILE A 131 -3.98 -16.33 -13.83
C ILE A 131 -3.69 -14.88 -13.41
N LEU A 132 -2.43 -14.57 -13.10
CA LEU A 132 -1.99 -13.21 -12.74
C LEU A 132 -2.23 -12.18 -13.84
N ARG A 133 -1.94 -12.52 -15.11
CA ARG A 133 -2.22 -11.61 -16.23
C ARG A 133 -3.72 -11.32 -16.35
N ASN A 134 -4.55 -12.34 -16.13
CA ASN A 134 -6.00 -12.25 -16.25
C ASN A 134 -6.69 -11.67 -15.00
N SER A 135 -5.99 -11.54 -13.88
CA SER A 135 -6.53 -10.96 -12.64
C SER A 135 -6.47 -9.43 -12.61
N PHE A 136 -5.94 -8.79 -13.65
CA PHE A 136 -5.87 -7.34 -13.80
C PHE A 136 -6.69 -6.89 -15.00
N ASP A 137 -7.90 -6.41 -14.75
CA ASP A 137 -8.76 -5.74 -15.73
C ASP A 137 -9.30 -4.43 -15.15
N PHE A 138 -8.37 -3.51 -14.89
CA PHE A 138 -8.70 -2.19 -14.37
C PHE A 138 -8.42 -1.15 -15.43
N GLN A 139 -9.43 -0.33 -15.74
CA GLN A 139 -9.29 0.76 -16.69
C GLN A 139 -8.10 1.67 -16.31
N GLY A 140 -7.15 1.85 -17.23
CA GLY A 140 -5.97 2.70 -17.02
C GLY A 140 -4.81 2.04 -16.27
N VAL A 141 -4.93 0.78 -15.85
CA VAL A 141 -3.85 0.03 -15.20
C VAL A 141 -3.53 -1.21 -16.05
N SER A 142 -2.24 -1.48 -16.26
CA SER A 142 -1.79 -2.68 -16.97
C SER A 142 -0.70 -3.38 -16.20
N ALA A 143 -0.77 -4.72 -16.15
CA ALA A 143 0.29 -5.54 -15.60
C ALA A 143 1.25 -6.00 -16.71
N ARG A 144 2.55 -5.79 -16.51
CA ARG A 144 3.60 -6.29 -17.41
C ARG A 144 4.52 -7.21 -16.62
N LEU A 145 4.75 -8.41 -17.16
CA LEU A 145 5.62 -9.41 -16.54
C LEU A 145 6.93 -9.47 -17.32
N PHE A 146 8.05 -9.37 -16.60
CA PHE A 146 9.39 -9.41 -17.16
C PHE A 146 10.06 -10.74 -16.79
N GLY A 147 10.72 -11.38 -17.76
CA GLY A 147 11.51 -12.60 -17.57
C GLY A 147 13.00 -12.31 -17.47
N GLN A 148 13.81 -13.37 -17.43
CA GLN A 148 15.28 -13.26 -17.28
C GLN A 148 15.96 -12.44 -18.38
N ASN A 149 15.47 -12.54 -19.61
CA ASN A 149 16.06 -11.81 -20.74
C ASN A 149 15.76 -10.31 -20.64
N GLU A 150 14.55 -9.94 -20.22
CA GLU A 150 14.18 -8.54 -20.03
C GLU A 150 14.83 -7.91 -18.80
N PHE A 151 15.13 -8.69 -17.75
CA PHE A 151 15.84 -8.17 -16.58
C PHE A 151 17.20 -7.57 -16.92
N GLN A 152 17.96 -8.17 -17.85
CA GLN A 152 19.25 -7.64 -18.30
C GLN A 152 19.11 -6.27 -18.98
N LEU A 153 17.96 -5.99 -19.60
CA LEU A 153 17.68 -4.70 -20.23
C LEU A 153 17.25 -3.64 -19.19
N LEU A 154 16.59 -4.05 -18.11
CA LEU A 154 16.12 -3.15 -17.04
C LEU A 154 17.21 -2.82 -16.01
N GLU A 155 18.13 -3.74 -15.77
CA GLU A 155 19.18 -3.63 -14.75
C GLU A 155 19.96 -2.31 -14.82
N PRO A 156 20.48 -1.85 -16.00
CA PRO A 156 21.20 -0.58 -16.08
C PRO A 156 20.37 0.62 -15.64
N PHE A 157 19.07 0.65 -15.97
CA PHE A 157 18.17 1.73 -15.58
C PHE A 157 17.85 1.72 -14.09
N ILE A 158 17.73 0.53 -13.48
CA ILE A 158 17.52 0.39 -12.03
C ILE A 158 18.75 0.87 -11.27
N ILE A 159 19.96 0.50 -11.74
CA ILE A 159 21.23 0.96 -11.17
C ILE A 159 21.33 2.48 -11.29
N GLU A 160 21.12 3.03 -12.49
CA GLU A 160 21.21 4.46 -12.72
C GLU A 160 20.20 5.26 -11.87
N GLY A 161 18.95 4.79 -11.81
CA GLY A 161 17.91 5.40 -10.97
C GLY A 161 18.30 5.41 -9.49
N SER A 162 18.81 4.28 -8.99
CA SER A 162 19.30 4.15 -7.62
C SER A 162 20.48 5.09 -7.35
N ASP A 163 21.47 5.12 -8.24
CA ASP A 163 22.63 5.99 -8.14
C ASP A 163 22.25 7.47 -8.07
N ARG A 164 21.36 7.92 -8.97
CA ARG A 164 20.85 9.29 -8.96
C ARG A 164 20.14 9.62 -7.65
N GLN A 165 19.36 8.67 -7.13
CA GLN A 165 18.61 8.84 -5.88
C GLN A 165 19.55 8.94 -4.66
N PHE A 166 20.50 8.01 -4.52
CA PHE A 166 21.42 7.99 -3.38
C PHE A 166 22.50 9.09 -3.44
N ARG A 167 22.81 9.66 -4.62
CA ARG A 167 23.64 10.87 -4.73
C ARG A 167 22.90 12.14 -4.28
N ASN A 168 21.57 12.12 -4.24
CA ASN A 168 20.78 13.24 -3.74
C ASN A 168 20.75 13.25 -2.20
N LYS A 169 21.52 14.16 -1.58
CA LYS A 169 21.57 14.32 -0.12
C LYS A 169 20.21 14.58 0.53
N LYS A 170 19.28 15.25 -0.16
CA LYS A 170 17.92 15.50 0.35
C LYS A 170 17.15 14.20 0.46
N PHE A 171 17.26 13.33 -0.54
CA PHE A 171 16.63 12.01 -0.52
C PHE A 171 17.19 11.15 0.60
N VAL A 172 18.52 11.09 0.73
CA VAL A 172 19.17 10.31 1.80
C VAL A 172 18.72 10.79 3.18
N THR A 173 18.61 12.12 3.37
CA THR A 173 18.11 12.71 4.62
C THR A 173 16.67 12.29 4.90
N GLU A 174 15.78 12.39 3.92
CA GLU A 174 14.38 11.96 4.02
C GLU A 174 14.27 10.45 4.34
N LEU A 175 15.03 9.61 3.62
CA LEU A 175 15.05 8.17 3.85
C LEU A 175 15.49 7.84 5.29
N ILE A 176 16.57 8.48 5.78
CA ILE A 176 17.07 8.29 7.15
C ILE A 176 16.02 8.68 8.19
N GLN A 177 15.26 9.76 7.98
CA GLN A 177 14.17 10.18 8.88
C GLN A 177 13.08 9.10 9.02
N TRP A 178 12.87 8.30 7.98
CA TRP A 178 11.92 7.19 7.98
C TRP A 178 12.53 5.85 8.35
N CYS A 179 13.85 5.75 8.53
CA CYS A 179 14.47 4.54 9.08
C CYS A 179 14.25 4.43 10.59
N ARG A 180 14.11 3.20 11.08
CA ARG A 180 14.08 2.85 12.50
C ARG A 180 15.27 1.94 12.76
N PHE A 181 16.21 2.39 13.58
CA PHE A 181 17.52 1.74 13.74
C PHE A 181 17.57 0.69 14.84
N SER A 182 16.48 0.51 15.58
CA SER A 182 16.35 -0.54 16.58
C SER A 182 14.95 -1.13 16.64
N GLY A 183 14.83 -2.38 17.10
CA GLY A 183 13.54 -3.01 17.34
C GLY A 183 12.70 -2.25 18.38
N LYS A 184 13.32 -1.59 19.36
CA LYS A 184 12.63 -0.72 20.33
C LYS A 184 11.99 0.49 19.64
N GLU A 185 12.75 1.15 18.77
CA GLU A 185 12.27 2.31 18.02
C GLU A 185 11.15 1.91 17.04
N ALA A 186 11.33 0.83 16.28
CA ALA A 186 10.33 0.31 15.36
C ALA A 186 9.00 -0.04 16.07
N LYS A 187 9.07 -0.74 17.21
CA LYS A 187 7.88 -1.07 18.03
C LYS A 187 7.21 0.16 18.65
N GLY A 188 7.99 1.17 19.01
CA GLY A 188 7.51 2.40 19.63
C GLY A 188 6.84 3.35 18.64
N ARG A 189 7.45 3.56 17.47
CA ARG A 189 6.94 4.46 16.43
C ARG A 189 5.84 3.81 15.59
N ARG A 190 5.96 2.51 15.32
CA ARG A 190 5.04 1.71 14.48
C ARG A 190 4.86 2.25 13.06
N ASP A 191 5.81 3.05 12.61
CA ASP A 191 5.93 3.56 11.25
C ASP A 191 7.40 3.54 10.82
N GLY A 192 7.66 3.88 9.56
CA GLY A 192 9.01 3.84 9.03
C GLY A 192 9.52 2.44 8.73
N LEU A 193 10.71 2.39 8.17
CA LEU A 193 11.40 1.19 7.74
C LEU A 193 12.34 0.72 8.85
N TRP A 194 12.06 -0.43 9.46
CA TRP A 194 13.03 -1.06 10.34
C TRP A 194 14.23 -1.54 9.52
N THR A 195 15.42 -1.02 9.82
CA THR A 195 16.62 -1.22 9.00
C THR A 195 17.04 -2.68 8.86
N GLU A 196 16.72 -3.53 9.84
CA GLU A 196 16.95 -4.98 9.78
C GLU A 196 16.16 -5.67 8.65
N LEU A 197 15.08 -5.05 8.17
CA LEU A 197 14.21 -5.54 7.09
C LEU A 197 14.54 -4.91 5.72
N LEU A 198 15.59 -4.10 5.64
CA LEU A 198 15.99 -3.44 4.38
C LEU A 198 16.81 -4.35 3.46
N GLY A 199 17.29 -5.50 3.96
CA GLY A 199 18.15 -6.39 3.17
C GLY A 199 19.50 -5.77 2.83
N LEU A 200 19.97 -4.82 3.66
CA LEU A 200 21.29 -4.22 3.51
C LEU A 200 22.36 -5.29 3.78
N PRO A 201 23.43 -5.35 2.95
CA PRO A 201 24.54 -6.24 3.23
C PRO A 201 25.19 -5.88 4.57
N ASN A 202 25.60 -6.91 5.32
CA ASN A 202 26.37 -6.77 6.55
C ASN A 202 27.75 -6.16 6.31
#